data_AF-A0A3S1C6W7-F1
#
_entry.id   AF-A0A3S1C6W7-F1
#
_cell.length_a   1.000
_cell.length_b   1.000
_cell.length_c   1.000
_cell.angle_alpha   90.00
_cell.angle_beta   90.00
_cell.angle_gamma   90.00
#
_symmetry.space_group_name_H-M   'P 1'
#
loop_
_entity.id
_entity.type
_entity.pdbx_description
1 polymer ?
#
loop_
_entity_poly.entity_id
_entity_poly.type
_entity_poly.pdbx_seq_one_letter_code
_entity_poly.pdbx_strand_id
1 'polypeptide(L)'
;MYDWMRKETYSESFMDGKEHLAMLVTNLRDIQLPDFIALDKDENVILIAKVTSEPHSFKNPDTRKYALLDLIDVLKFATKNIIPFAMLADKDNIEFLRWDGQNLSEPILTLNTADVLSHYEPKFKEKKLYNSYFIGLIESWLRDLGYNWNSETPPYLKEMQEIGFLQLIEGGMTKAYH
;
A
#
# COMPACT_ATOMS: atom_id res chain seq x y z
N MET A 1 -16.53 -42.76 13.23
CA MET A 1 -16.27 -42.58 11.79
C MET A 1 -16.63 -41.15 11.43
N TYR A 2 -15.67 -40.23 11.56
CA TYR A 2 -15.54 -39.02 10.73
C TYR A 2 -14.06 -38.64 10.77
N ASP A 3 -13.43 -38.87 9.63
CA ASP A 3 -11.99 -38.86 9.36
C ASP A 3 -11.69 -37.67 8.47
N TRP A 4 -11.52 -36.48 9.07
CA TRP A 4 -11.19 -35.27 8.30
C TRP A 4 -10.15 -34.33 8.95
N MET A 5 -9.45 -34.76 10.01
CA MET A 5 -8.19 -34.12 10.41
C MET A 5 -7.02 -34.67 9.60
N ARG A 6 -7.07 -34.53 8.27
CA ARG A 6 -5.87 -34.68 7.45
C ARG A 6 -5.17 -33.33 7.42
N LYS A 7 -4.11 -33.22 8.24
CA LYS A 7 -3.12 -32.14 8.17
C LYS A 7 -2.58 -32.09 6.74
N GLU A 8 -3.01 -31.12 5.95
CA GLU A 8 -2.27 -30.74 4.74
C GLU A 8 -1.12 -29.85 5.17
N THR A 9 0.04 -30.48 5.39
CA THR A 9 1.33 -29.82 5.33
C THR A 9 1.57 -29.38 3.89
N TYR A 10 1.19 -28.15 3.55
CA TYR A 10 1.62 -27.52 2.31
C TYR A 10 3.11 -27.16 2.45
N SER A 11 3.93 -27.68 1.55
CA SER A 11 5.34 -27.36 1.48
C SER A 11 5.51 -25.87 1.17
N GLU A 12 6.17 -25.13 2.06
CA GLU A 12 6.59 -23.74 1.90
C GLU A 12 7.69 -23.61 0.83
N SER A 13 7.39 -23.91 -0.43
CA SER A 13 8.28 -23.62 -1.55
C SER A 13 7.71 -22.48 -2.37
N PHE A 14 8.33 -21.29 -2.23
CA PHE A 14 8.22 -20.10 -3.09
C PHE A 14 6.81 -19.81 -3.62
N MET A 15 5.92 -19.33 -2.75
CA MET A 15 4.68 -18.69 -3.20
C MET A 15 4.94 -17.20 -3.43
N ASP A 16 4.59 -16.71 -4.63
CA ASP A 16 4.56 -15.27 -4.95
C ASP A 16 3.63 -14.54 -3.97
N GLY A 17 3.90 -13.26 -3.70
CA GLY A 17 3.09 -12.44 -2.78
C GLY A 17 1.60 -12.45 -3.11
N LYS A 18 1.25 -12.63 -4.40
CA LYS A 18 -0.14 -12.81 -4.85
C LYS A 18 -0.75 -14.12 -4.38
N GLU A 19 -0.01 -15.23 -4.42
CA GLU A 19 -0.50 -16.54 -3.97
C GLU A 19 -0.62 -16.61 -2.45
N HIS A 20 0.29 -15.94 -1.73
CA HIS A 20 0.20 -15.83 -0.27
C HIS A 20 -1.02 -15.01 0.18
N LEU A 21 -1.25 -13.84 -0.43
CA LEU A 21 -2.43 -13.02 -0.15
C LEU A 21 -3.73 -13.68 -0.65
N ALA A 22 -3.72 -14.33 -1.82
CA ALA A 22 -4.86 -15.07 -2.32
C ALA A 22 -5.23 -16.26 -1.42
N MET A 23 -4.25 -16.97 -0.87
CA MET A 23 -4.46 -18.05 0.11
C MET A 23 -5.05 -17.52 1.43
N LEU A 24 -4.56 -16.38 1.92
CA LEU A 24 -5.14 -15.72 3.10
C LEU A 24 -6.61 -15.34 2.86
N VAL A 25 -6.94 -14.81 1.67
CA VAL A 25 -8.32 -14.48 1.26
C VAL A 25 -9.20 -15.73 1.07
N THR A 26 -8.64 -16.86 0.61
CA THR A 26 -9.45 -18.09 0.44
C THR A 26 -9.84 -18.71 1.79
N ASN A 27 -8.99 -18.55 2.81
CA ASN A 27 -9.27 -19.02 4.17
C ASN A 27 -10.05 -18.00 5.03
N LEU A 28 -10.04 -16.72 4.68
CA LEU A 28 -10.75 -15.63 5.36
C LEU A 28 -11.59 -14.87 4.32
N ARG A 29 -12.80 -15.38 4.07
CA ARG A 29 -13.73 -14.91 3.01
C ARG A 29 -14.15 -13.43 3.10
N ASP A 30 -13.71 -12.69 4.12
CA ASP A 30 -14.15 -11.34 4.43
C ASP A 30 -13.01 -10.28 4.39
N ILE A 31 -11.77 -10.63 4.03
CA ILE A 31 -10.68 -9.65 3.96
C ILE A 31 -10.73 -8.90 2.63
N GLN A 32 -10.97 -7.59 2.69
CA GLN A 32 -10.85 -6.72 1.53
C GLN A 32 -9.38 -6.42 1.23
N LEU A 33 -8.93 -6.80 0.03
CA LEU A 33 -7.56 -6.57 -0.42
C LEU A 33 -7.19 -5.08 -0.39
N PRO A 34 -5.89 -4.75 -0.20
CA PRO A 34 -5.39 -3.40 -0.44
C PRO A 34 -5.53 -3.05 -1.93
N ASP A 35 -5.60 -1.76 -2.25
CA ASP A 35 -5.68 -1.30 -3.64
C ASP A 35 -4.35 -1.57 -4.38
N PHE A 36 -3.24 -1.43 -3.67
CA PHE A 36 -1.93 -1.88 -4.12
C PHE A 36 -0.99 -2.18 -2.95
N ILE A 37 0.13 -2.83 -3.25
CA ILE A 37 1.26 -3.02 -2.34
C ILE A 37 2.55 -2.47 -2.94
N ALA A 38 3.50 -2.14 -2.07
CA ALA A 38 4.90 -1.95 -2.46
C ALA A 38 5.77 -3.05 -1.87
N LEU A 39 6.75 -3.47 -2.67
CA LEU A 39 7.70 -4.53 -2.40
C LEU A 39 9.11 -3.97 -2.37
N ASP A 40 9.97 -4.48 -1.49
CA ASP A 40 11.40 -4.26 -1.61
C ASP A 40 12.01 -5.08 -2.77
N LYS A 41 13.31 -4.91 -3.00
CA LYS A 41 14.07 -5.64 -4.03
C LYS A 41 14.08 -7.16 -3.86
N ASP A 42 13.79 -7.65 -2.66
CA ASP A 42 13.76 -9.07 -2.29
C ASP A 42 12.31 -9.61 -2.28
N GLU A 43 11.38 -8.83 -2.84
CA GLU A 43 9.94 -9.10 -2.95
C GLU A 43 9.18 -9.20 -1.60
N ASN A 44 9.74 -8.67 -0.51
CA ASN A 44 9.01 -8.56 0.75
C ASN A 44 8.03 -7.39 0.69
N VAL A 45 6.84 -7.57 1.24
CA VAL A 45 5.85 -6.49 1.35
C VAL A 45 6.30 -5.45 2.37
N ILE A 46 6.51 -4.22 1.91
CA ILE A 46 6.94 -3.10 2.75
C ILE A 46 5.84 -2.04 2.97
N LEU A 47 4.83 -2.04 2.11
CA LEU A 47 3.70 -1.12 2.17
C LEU A 47 2.42 -1.81 1.66
N ILE A 48 1.31 -1.58 2.36
CA ILE A 48 -0.04 -1.83 1.84
C ILE A 48 -0.80 -0.50 1.76
N ALA A 49 -1.64 -0.31 0.74
CA ALA A 49 -2.29 0.97 0.52
C ALA A 49 -3.79 0.86 0.27
N LYS A 50 -4.53 1.86 0.75
CA LYS A 50 -5.91 2.15 0.37
C LYS A 50 -5.98 3.51 -0.31
N VAL A 51 -6.66 3.55 -1.46
CA VAL A 51 -6.76 4.71 -2.33
C VAL A 51 -8.23 5.00 -2.60
N THR A 52 -8.61 6.27 -2.45
CA THR A 52 -9.96 6.70 -2.81
C THR A 52 -9.93 7.96 -3.67
N SER A 53 -10.81 8.04 -4.67
CA SER A 53 -11.03 9.24 -5.47
C SER A 53 -12.46 9.76 -5.35
N GLU A 54 -12.76 10.87 -6.04
CA GLU A 54 -14.05 11.53 -5.99
C GLU A 54 -15.22 10.58 -6.34
N PRO A 55 -16.35 10.65 -5.61
CA PRO A 55 -16.71 11.66 -4.61
C PRO A 55 -16.24 11.36 -3.17
N HIS A 56 -15.46 10.30 -2.96
CA HIS A 56 -15.03 9.86 -1.63
C HIS A 56 -13.71 10.53 -1.22
N SER A 57 -13.54 10.71 0.08
CA SER A 57 -12.32 11.25 0.69
C SER A 57 -12.16 10.70 2.11
N PHE A 58 -10.92 10.58 2.58
CA PHE A 58 -10.60 10.21 3.95
C PHE A 58 -10.83 11.34 4.97
N LYS A 59 -11.25 12.53 4.51
CA LYS A 59 -11.88 13.55 5.37
C LYS A 59 -13.23 13.08 5.92
N ASN A 60 -13.92 12.15 5.25
CA ASN A 60 -15.10 11.51 5.80
C ASN A 60 -14.67 10.48 6.86
N PRO A 61 -15.11 10.62 8.13
CA PRO A 61 -14.68 9.73 9.22
C PRO A 61 -15.04 8.26 9.00
N ASP A 62 -16.19 7.97 8.40
CA ASP A 62 -16.63 6.60 8.15
C ASP A 62 -15.77 5.96 7.05
N THR A 63 -15.56 6.66 5.93
CA THR A 63 -14.67 6.19 4.85
C THR A 63 -13.28 5.88 5.38
N ARG A 64 -12.71 6.78 6.19
CA ARG A 64 -11.39 6.60 6.81
C ARG A 64 -11.38 5.40 7.76
N LYS A 65 -12.40 5.30 8.63
CA LYS A 65 -12.50 4.21 9.60
C LYS A 65 -12.53 2.85 8.92
N TYR A 66 -13.36 2.67 7.87
CA TYR A 66 -13.44 1.40 7.16
C TYR A 66 -12.14 1.07 6.43
N ALA A 67 -11.50 2.05 5.78
CA ALA A 67 -10.20 1.81 5.14
C ALA A 67 -9.09 1.41 6.14
N LEU A 68 -9.07 2.00 7.33
CA LEU A 68 -8.13 1.60 8.39
C LEU A 68 -8.43 0.19 8.91
N LEU A 69 -9.69 -0.20 9.06
CA LEU A 69 -10.06 -1.57 9.46
C LEU A 69 -9.58 -2.58 8.43
N ASP A 70 -9.81 -2.33 7.14
CA ASP A 70 -9.32 -3.18 6.06
C ASP A 70 -7.80 -3.35 6.10
N LEU A 71 -7.05 -2.24 6.28
CA LEU A 71 -5.60 -2.27 6.38
C LEU A 71 -5.16 -3.09 7.60
N ILE A 72 -5.80 -2.92 8.75
CA ILE A 72 -5.49 -3.67 9.98
C ILE A 72 -5.75 -5.17 9.78
N ASP A 73 -6.85 -5.54 9.13
CA ASP A 73 -7.14 -6.94 8.84
C ASP A 73 -6.03 -7.53 7.97
N VAL A 74 -5.66 -6.86 6.88
CA VAL A 74 -4.53 -7.30 6.05
C VAL A 74 -3.24 -7.39 6.86
N LEU A 75 -2.87 -6.38 7.65
CA LEU A 75 -1.61 -6.38 8.44
C LEU A 75 -1.54 -7.47 9.51
N LYS A 76 -2.68 -7.85 10.10
CA LYS A 76 -2.75 -8.92 11.10
C LYS A 76 -2.60 -10.31 10.49
N PHE A 77 -3.05 -10.49 9.25
CA PHE A 77 -3.08 -11.79 8.59
C PHE A 77 -1.97 -11.96 7.54
N ALA A 78 -1.38 -10.87 7.05
CA ALA A 78 -0.36 -10.88 6.01
C ALA A 78 1.03 -11.13 6.60
N THR A 79 1.52 -12.35 6.34
CA THR A 79 2.93 -12.75 6.34
C THR A 79 3.57 -13.06 7.71
N LYS A 80 4.70 -13.76 7.65
CA LYS A 80 5.57 -14.04 8.82
C LYS A 80 6.33 -12.81 9.32
N ASN A 81 6.40 -11.75 8.51
CA ASN A 81 7.21 -10.56 8.76
C ASN A 81 6.30 -9.34 8.99
N ILE A 82 6.76 -8.38 9.78
CA ILE A 82 6.01 -7.14 10.00
C ILE A 82 6.11 -6.29 8.73
N ILE A 83 4.97 -6.01 8.09
CA ILE A 83 4.86 -4.99 7.03
C ILE A 83 4.95 -3.61 7.72
N PRO A 84 6.02 -2.83 7.51
CA PRO A 84 6.31 -1.66 8.34
C PRO A 84 5.40 -0.46 8.08
N PHE A 85 4.87 -0.32 6.87
CA PHE A 85 4.08 0.85 6.48
C PHE A 85 2.69 0.48 5.96
N ALA A 86 1.74 1.38 6.22
CA ALA A 86 0.48 1.46 5.53
C ALA A 86 0.30 2.85 4.93
N MET A 87 -0.50 2.95 3.85
CA MET A 87 -0.82 4.21 3.20
C MET A 87 -2.32 4.41 3.05
N LEU A 88 -2.75 5.64 3.30
CA LEU A 88 -4.04 6.16 2.85
C LEU A 88 -3.79 7.28 1.85
N ALA A 89 -4.35 7.18 0.64
CA ALA A 89 -4.24 8.24 -0.35
C ALA A 89 -5.60 8.68 -0.89
N ASP A 90 -5.86 9.98 -0.81
CA ASP A 90 -6.96 10.64 -1.51
C ASP A 90 -6.47 11.86 -2.30
N LYS A 91 -7.38 12.58 -2.97
CA LYS A 91 -7.01 13.74 -3.80
C LYS A 91 -6.35 14.88 -3.02
N ASP A 92 -6.53 14.92 -1.70
CA ASP A 92 -5.98 15.96 -0.84
C ASP A 92 -4.65 15.52 -0.22
N ASN A 93 -4.62 14.32 0.36
CA ASN A 93 -3.49 13.83 1.14
C ASN A 93 -3.01 12.42 0.77
N ILE A 94 -1.70 12.22 0.80
CA ILE A 94 -1.04 10.90 0.91
C ILE A 94 -0.47 10.80 2.32
N GLU A 95 -0.97 9.84 3.09
CA GLU A 95 -0.59 9.61 4.48
C GLU A 95 0.15 8.28 4.62
N PHE A 96 1.27 8.30 5.32
CA PHE A 96 2.00 7.11 5.75
C PHE A 96 1.77 6.86 7.23
N LEU A 97 1.44 5.62 7.58
CA LEU A 97 1.24 5.14 8.94
C LEU A 97 2.23 4.01 9.20
N ARG A 98 2.68 3.84 10.45
CA ARG A 98 3.51 2.71 10.86
C ARG A 98 2.67 1.63 11.51
N TRP A 99 3.05 0.38 11.27
CA TRP A 99 2.52 -0.77 11.96
C TRP A 99 3.56 -1.33 12.94
N ASP A 100 3.17 -1.51 14.20
CA ASP A 100 4.04 -2.07 15.24
C ASP A 100 3.82 -3.58 15.46
N GLY A 101 2.96 -4.22 14.64
CA GLY A 101 2.52 -5.60 14.84
C GLY A 101 1.15 -5.72 15.51
N GLN A 102 0.60 -4.65 16.09
CA GLN A 102 -0.66 -4.66 16.83
C GLN A 102 -1.58 -3.47 16.48
N ASN A 103 -1.02 -2.28 16.30
CA ASN A 103 -1.74 -1.04 16.06
C ASN A 103 -1.10 -0.23 14.91
N LEU A 104 -1.95 0.41 14.12
CA LEU A 104 -1.50 1.48 13.22
C LEU A 104 -1.29 2.75 14.04
N SER A 105 -0.18 3.43 13.80
CA SER A 105 0.08 4.74 14.38
C SER A 105 -0.85 5.80 13.80
N GLU A 106 -0.88 6.98 14.42
CA GLU A 106 -1.28 8.19 13.69
C GLU A 106 -0.36 8.41 12.46
N PRO A 107 -0.79 9.18 11.45
CA PRO A 107 0.05 9.48 10.30
C PRO A 107 1.41 10.03 10.73
N ILE A 108 2.48 9.33 10.36
CA ILE A 108 3.85 9.75 10.62
C ILE A 108 4.36 10.73 9.56
N LEU A 109 3.67 10.79 8.42
CA LEU A 109 3.90 11.72 7.35
C LEU A 109 2.60 11.94 6.56
N THR A 110 2.29 13.20 6.28
CA THR A 110 1.17 13.61 5.45
C THR A 110 1.69 14.54 4.37
N LEU A 111 1.48 14.16 3.11
CA LEU A 111 1.89 14.93 1.94
C LEU A 111 0.66 15.48 1.24
N ASN A 112 0.78 16.68 0.66
CA ASN A 112 -0.24 17.17 -0.25
C ASN A 112 -0.18 16.36 -1.56
N THR A 113 -1.26 15.65 -1.89
CA THR A 113 -1.29 14.76 -3.05
C THR A 113 -0.99 15.50 -4.35
N ALA A 114 -1.48 16.74 -4.48
CA ALA A 114 -1.29 17.49 -5.70
C ALA A 114 0.15 17.99 -5.87
N ASP A 115 0.85 18.33 -4.78
CA ASP A 115 2.26 18.72 -4.83
C ASP A 115 3.15 17.54 -5.23
N VAL A 116 2.79 16.32 -4.82
CA VAL A 116 3.44 15.07 -5.26
C VAL A 116 3.14 14.79 -6.74
N LEU A 117 1.86 14.69 -7.09
CA LEU A 117 1.45 14.11 -8.37
C LEU A 117 1.42 15.08 -9.54
N SER A 118 1.50 16.39 -9.30
CA SER A 118 1.61 17.38 -10.38
C SER A 118 2.93 17.26 -11.17
N HIS A 119 3.94 16.59 -10.61
CA HIS A 119 5.17 16.25 -11.34
C HIS A 119 4.94 15.22 -12.46
N TYR A 120 3.98 14.32 -12.29
CA TYR A 120 3.65 13.27 -13.26
C TYR A 120 2.42 13.62 -14.10
N GLU A 121 1.53 14.47 -13.55
CA GLU A 121 0.33 14.97 -14.20
C GLU A 121 0.17 16.47 -13.92
N PRO A 122 0.72 17.37 -14.78
CA PRO A 122 0.71 18.82 -14.53
C PRO A 122 -0.68 19.43 -14.29
N LYS A 123 -1.75 18.78 -14.79
CA LYS A 123 -3.14 19.21 -14.59
C LYS A 123 -3.88 18.43 -13.50
N PHE A 124 -3.15 17.81 -12.56
CA PHE A 124 -3.72 16.94 -11.53
C PHE A 124 -4.88 17.61 -10.77
N LYS A 125 -4.69 18.87 -10.34
CA LYS A 125 -5.67 19.64 -9.57
C LYS A 125 -7.00 19.83 -10.32
N GLU A 126 -6.95 19.94 -11.65
CA GLU A 126 -8.08 20.25 -12.52
C GLU A 126 -8.80 18.97 -13.02
N LYS A 127 -8.17 17.81 -12.91
CA LYS A 127 -8.70 16.56 -13.45
C LYS A 127 -9.65 15.88 -12.46
N LYS A 128 -10.71 15.31 -13.02
CA LYS A 128 -11.47 14.24 -12.38
C LYS A 128 -10.75 12.93 -12.64
N LEU A 129 -10.34 12.23 -11.59
CA LEU A 129 -9.50 11.04 -11.68
C LEU A 129 -10.32 9.80 -11.35
N TYR A 130 -10.29 8.82 -12.24
CA TYR A 130 -10.73 7.46 -11.93
C TYR A 130 -9.73 6.81 -10.98
N ASN A 131 -10.21 5.95 -10.06
CA ASN A 131 -9.36 5.28 -9.06
C ASN A 131 -8.13 4.60 -9.68
N SER A 132 -8.29 3.85 -10.77
CA SER A 132 -7.18 3.16 -11.44
C SER A 132 -6.09 4.10 -11.96
N TYR A 133 -6.49 5.25 -12.51
CA TYR A 133 -5.54 6.27 -12.96
C TYR A 133 -4.83 6.93 -11.77
N PHE A 134 -5.56 7.19 -10.68
CA PHE A 134 -4.98 7.76 -9.47
C PHE A 134 -3.97 6.80 -8.82
N ILE A 135 -4.28 5.51 -8.73
CA ILE A 135 -3.35 4.47 -8.29
C ILE A 135 -2.09 4.47 -9.17
N GLY A 136 -2.24 4.47 -10.51
CA GLY A 136 -1.09 4.47 -11.41
C GLY A 136 -0.17 5.69 -11.26
N LEU A 137 -0.71 6.86 -10.90
CA LEU A 137 0.10 8.04 -10.59
C LEU A 137 0.89 7.88 -9.28
N ILE A 138 0.26 7.31 -8.24
CA ILE A 138 0.95 7.01 -6.97
C ILE A 138 2.05 5.97 -7.21
N GLU A 139 1.77 4.90 -7.96
CA GLU A 139 2.77 3.89 -8.33
C GLU A 139 3.93 4.49 -9.12
N SER A 140 3.66 5.42 -10.04
CA SER A 140 4.69 6.13 -10.80
C SER A 140 5.63 6.93 -9.88
N TRP A 141 5.08 7.60 -8.87
CA TRP A 141 5.85 8.32 -7.85
C TRP A 141 6.66 7.38 -6.96
N LEU A 142 6.05 6.31 -6.44
CA LEU A 142 6.76 5.32 -5.61
C LEU A 142 7.89 4.64 -6.39
N ARG A 143 7.68 4.35 -7.67
CA ARG A 143 8.72 3.83 -8.56
C ARG A 143 9.84 4.85 -8.78
N ASP A 144 9.52 6.13 -8.86
CA ASP A 144 10.53 7.19 -8.99
C ASP A 144 11.39 7.28 -7.73
N LEU A 145 10.80 7.13 -6.54
CA LEU A 145 11.56 7.00 -5.29
C LEU A 145 12.49 5.77 -5.29
N GLY A 146 12.06 4.64 -5.87
CA GLY A 146 12.84 3.40 -5.87
C GLY A 146 13.97 3.34 -6.91
N TYR A 147 13.88 4.09 -8.02
CA TYR A 147 14.80 3.98 -9.16
C TYR A 147 15.28 5.31 -9.77
N ASN A 148 14.78 6.46 -9.32
CA ASN A 148 15.01 7.78 -9.93
C ASN A 148 14.79 7.75 -11.46
N TRP A 149 13.70 7.11 -11.91
CA TRP A 149 13.49 6.82 -13.33
C TRP A 149 13.02 8.04 -14.14
N ASN A 150 12.32 8.98 -13.48
CA ASN A 150 11.74 10.16 -14.11
C ASN A 150 12.42 11.45 -13.64
N SER A 151 12.84 11.53 -12.38
CA SER A 151 13.55 12.69 -11.83
C SER A 151 14.80 12.26 -11.06
N GLU A 152 15.88 13.05 -11.16
CA GLU A 152 17.05 12.92 -10.27
C GLU A 152 16.69 13.21 -8.80
N THR A 153 15.63 13.98 -8.57
CA THR A 153 15.11 14.28 -7.23
C THR A 153 13.59 14.17 -7.28
N PRO A 154 13.04 12.96 -7.04
CA PRO A 154 11.60 12.76 -6.96
C PRO A 154 10.97 13.66 -5.87
N PRO A 155 9.69 14.06 -6.02
CA PRO A 155 9.00 14.84 -5.00
C PRO A 155 9.06 14.15 -3.63
N TYR A 156 9.38 14.91 -2.59
CA TYR A 156 9.46 14.47 -1.20
C TYR A 156 10.50 13.38 -0.89
N LEU A 157 11.56 13.28 -1.70
CA LEU A 157 12.66 12.32 -1.50
C LEU A 157 13.24 12.39 -0.07
N LYS A 158 13.44 13.60 0.46
CA LYS A 158 14.03 13.81 1.78
C LYS A 158 13.12 13.34 2.90
N GLU A 159 11.83 13.65 2.82
CA GLU A 159 10.82 13.25 3.79
C GLU A 159 10.65 11.72 3.80
N MET A 160 10.69 11.08 2.63
CA MET A 160 10.71 9.61 2.51
C MET A 160 11.95 8.99 3.17
N GLN A 161 13.11 9.64 3.04
CA GLN A 161 14.33 9.22 3.69
C GLN A 161 14.25 9.36 5.21
N GLU A 162 13.67 10.46 5.71
CA GLU A 162 13.51 10.74 7.15
C GLU A 162 12.61 9.70 7.84
N ILE A 163 11.55 9.23 7.19
CA ILE A 163 10.68 8.18 7.75
C ILE A 163 11.25 6.76 7.56
N GLY A 164 12.36 6.60 6.83
CA GLY A 164 13.00 5.31 6.57
C GLY A 164 12.36 4.49 5.44
N PHE A 165 11.45 5.08 4.66
CA PHE A 165 10.76 4.39 3.57
C PHE A 165 11.67 4.22 2.34
N LEU A 166 12.50 5.24 2.06
CA LEU A 166 13.34 5.27 0.86
C LEU A 166 14.30 4.07 0.77
N GLN A 167 14.90 3.67 1.90
CA GLN A 167 15.83 2.55 1.98
C GLN A 167 15.18 1.18 1.75
N LEU A 168 13.86 1.09 1.95
CA LEU A 168 13.11 -0.15 1.73
C LEU A 168 12.67 -0.28 0.27
N ILE A 169 12.20 0.82 -0.33
CA ILE A 169 11.68 0.81 -1.71
C ILE A 169 12.79 0.86 -2.77
N GLU A 170 14.04 1.16 -2.39
CA GLU A 170 15.17 1.18 -3.30
C GLU A 170 15.33 -0.16 -4.04
N GLY A 171 15.25 -0.13 -5.37
CA GLY A 171 15.27 -1.34 -6.19
C GLY A 171 14.01 -2.20 -6.14
N GLY A 172 12.97 -1.77 -5.42
CA GLY A 172 11.68 -2.44 -5.25
C GLY A 172 10.62 -2.06 -6.28
N MET A 173 9.40 -2.57 -6.14
CA MET A 173 8.31 -2.33 -7.12
C MET A 173 6.93 -2.22 -6.45
N THR A 174 5.92 -1.75 -7.20
CA THR A 174 4.52 -1.79 -6.77
C THR A 174 3.75 -2.86 -7.53
N LYS A 175 2.70 -3.40 -6.89
CA LYS A 175 1.72 -4.33 -7.49
C LYS A 175 0.32 -3.89 -7.09
N ALA A 176 -0.49 -3.46 -8.05
CA ALA A 176 -1.90 -3.11 -7.84
C ALA A 176 -2.85 -4.28 -8.14
N TYR A 177 -3.99 -4.31 -7.43
CA TYR A 177 -5.03 -5.33 -7.60
C TYR A 177 -6.21 -4.67 -8.33
N HIS A 178 -6.32 -4.91 -9.63
CA HIS A 178 -7.41 -4.41 -10.49
C HIS A 178 -8.43 -5.51 -10.78
#